data_AF-A0A7C9EU92-F1
#
_entry.id   AF-A0A7C9EU92-F1
#
_cell.length_a   1.000
_cell.length_b   1.000
_cell.length_c   1.000
_cell.angle_alpha   90.00
_cell.angle_beta   90.00
_cell.angle_gamma   90.00
#
_symmetry.space_group_name_H-M   'P 1'
#
loop_
_entity.id
_entity.type
_entity.pdbx_description
1 polymer ?
#
loop_
_entity_poly.entity_id
_entity_poly.type
_entity_poly.pdbx_seq_one_letter_code
_entity_poly.pdbx_strand_id
1 'polypeptide(L)'
;MAGIELQNTVKEALNALYHHPDDAVRMQADRWLQEFQRTIDAWQVADNLLHDPSSNLETLIFCSQTLRSKVQRDFEELPSEAFRPLRDSLNSLLKKFHQGPPKVRTQISLAIAALAVHVSIEDWGDGGIVNWLKEEMNSRPECIPSFLELLKVLPEVYLSILCLSRHG
;
A
#
# COMPACT_ATOMS: atom_id res chain seq x y z
N MET A 1 -20.75 2.51 9.75
CA MET A 1 -21.46 1.38 9.09
C MET A 1 -21.10 1.30 7.61
N ALA A 2 -21.19 2.38 6.83
CA ALA A 2 -20.81 2.41 5.41
C ALA A 2 -19.42 1.82 5.07
N GLY A 3 -18.38 2.09 5.88
CA GLY A 3 -17.03 1.57 5.62
C GLY A 3 -16.87 0.04 5.76
N ILE A 4 -17.75 -0.63 6.50
CA ILE A 4 -17.75 -2.11 6.60
C ILE A 4 -18.47 -2.72 5.39
N GLU A 5 -19.55 -2.08 4.93
CA GLU A 5 -20.28 -2.51 3.74
C GLU A 5 -19.37 -2.50 2.51
N LEU A 6 -18.60 -1.42 2.31
CA LEU A 6 -17.69 -1.32 1.16
C LEU A 6 -16.54 -2.35 1.22
N GLN A 7 -16.02 -2.67 2.42
CA GLN A 7 -15.04 -3.74 2.59
C GLN A 7 -15.60 -5.10 2.15
N ASN A 8 -16.87 -5.39 2.49
CA ASN A 8 -17.54 -6.61 2.05
C ASN A 8 -17.74 -6.62 0.53
N THR A 9 -18.15 -5.49 -0.07
CA THR A 9 -18.30 -5.39 -1.53
C THR A 9 -16.98 -5.62 -2.26
N VAL A 10 -15.85 -5.12 -1.73
CA VAL A 10 -14.52 -5.42 -2.29
C VAL A 10 -14.22 -6.92 -2.21
N LYS A 11 -14.46 -7.57 -1.06
CA LYS A 11 -14.25 -9.02 -0.91
C LYS A 11 -15.13 -9.83 -1.87
N GLU A 12 -16.39 -9.44 -2.05
CA GLU A 12 -17.33 -10.06 -2.97
C GLU A 12 -16.93 -9.89 -4.44
N ALA A 13 -16.52 -8.68 -4.84
CA ALA A 13 -16.05 -8.40 -6.19
C ALA A 13 -14.76 -9.18 -6.50
N LEU A 14 -13.82 -9.27 -5.57
CA LEU A 14 -12.62 -10.09 -5.73
C LEU A 14 -12.97 -11.58 -5.86
N ASN A 15 -13.89 -12.08 -5.02
CA ASN A 15 -14.35 -13.45 -5.13
C ASN A 15 -14.99 -13.73 -6.50
N ALA A 16 -15.83 -12.82 -6.99
CA ALA A 16 -16.43 -12.93 -8.31
C ALA A 16 -15.36 -12.91 -9.41
N LEU A 17 -14.40 -12.00 -9.34
CA LEU A 17 -13.31 -11.88 -10.32
C LEU A 17 -12.50 -13.17 -10.46
N TYR A 18 -12.11 -13.80 -9.35
CA TYR A 18 -11.22 -14.96 -9.38
C TYR A 18 -11.95 -16.30 -9.53
N HIS A 19 -13.19 -16.42 -9.05
CA HIS A 19 -13.86 -17.72 -8.90
C HIS A 19 -15.17 -17.87 -9.66
N HIS A 20 -15.75 -16.80 -10.21
CA HIS A 20 -17.03 -16.92 -10.91
C HIS A 20 -16.86 -17.62 -12.28
N PRO A 21 -17.72 -18.59 -12.65
CA PRO A 21 -17.59 -19.34 -13.89
C PRO A 21 -17.97 -18.55 -15.16
N ASP A 22 -18.77 -17.49 -15.01
CA ASP A 22 -19.19 -16.61 -16.12
C ASP A 22 -18.19 -15.46 -16.33
N ASP A 23 -17.62 -15.37 -17.52
CA ASP A 23 -16.68 -14.34 -17.96
C ASP A 23 -17.27 -12.93 -17.89
N ALA A 24 -18.55 -12.75 -18.19
CA ALA A 24 -19.19 -11.44 -18.15
C ALA A 24 -19.23 -10.90 -16.72
N VAL A 25 -19.47 -11.78 -15.73
CA VAL A 25 -19.46 -11.41 -14.31
C VAL A 25 -18.05 -11.09 -13.84
N ARG A 26 -17.04 -11.87 -14.26
CA ARG A 26 -15.63 -11.57 -13.95
C ARG A 26 -15.20 -10.22 -14.50
N MET A 27 -15.56 -9.91 -15.75
CA MET A 27 -15.27 -8.61 -16.37
C MET A 27 -15.98 -7.45 -15.66
N GLN A 28 -17.21 -7.65 -15.21
CA GLN A 28 -17.95 -6.64 -14.46
C GLN A 28 -17.32 -6.37 -13.09
N ALA A 29 -16.88 -7.43 -12.40
CA ALA A 29 -16.18 -7.33 -11.13
C ALA A 29 -14.81 -6.63 -11.29
N ASP A 30 -14.03 -6.96 -12.32
CA ASP A 30 -12.77 -6.27 -12.63
C ASP A 30 -12.99 -4.77 -12.86
N ARG A 31 -13.98 -4.41 -13.70
CA ARG A 31 -14.32 -3.01 -13.95
C ARG A 31 -14.69 -2.26 -12.68
N TRP A 32 -15.53 -2.87 -11.84
CA TRP A 32 -15.92 -2.26 -10.57
C TRP A 32 -14.72 -2.07 -9.64
N LEU A 33 -13.82 -3.05 -9.55
CA LEU A 33 -12.60 -2.95 -8.74
C LEU A 33 -11.66 -1.85 -9.25
N GLN A 34 -11.53 -1.69 -10.56
CA GLN A 34 -10.75 -0.59 -11.17
C GLN A 34 -11.38 0.78 -10.90
N GLU A 35 -12.71 0.88 -10.88
CA GLU A 35 -13.42 2.11 -10.50
C GLU A 35 -13.24 2.40 -9.00
N PHE A 36 -13.37 1.39 -8.15
CA PHE A 36 -13.12 1.49 -6.72
C PHE A 36 -11.72 2.03 -6.43
N GLN A 37 -10.68 1.54 -7.11
CA GLN A 37 -9.29 2.01 -6.93
C GLN A 37 -9.10 3.52 -7.18
N ARG A 38 -10.01 4.18 -7.91
CA ARG A 38 -9.95 5.62 -8.18
C ARG A 38 -10.69 6.46 -7.12
N THR A 39 -11.44 5.82 -6.23
CA THR A 39 -12.20 6.54 -5.19
C THR A 39 -11.33 6.98 -4.02
N ILE A 40 -11.78 7.99 -3.27
CA ILE A 40 -11.14 8.42 -2.01
C ILE A 40 -11.23 7.30 -0.95
N ASP A 41 -12.34 6.57 -0.92
CA ASP A 41 -12.57 5.48 0.05
C ASP A 41 -11.55 4.33 -0.08
N ALA A 42 -10.92 4.19 -1.24
CA ALA A 42 -9.93 3.13 -1.50
C ALA A 42 -8.74 3.18 -0.53
N TRP A 43 -8.34 4.37 -0.06
CA TRP A 43 -7.30 4.52 0.95
C TRP A 43 -7.62 3.75 2.23
N GLN A 44 -8.77 4.08 2.84
CA GLN A 44 -9.15 3.51 4.13
C GLN A 44 -9.58 2.04 3.99
N VAL A 45 -10.30 1.68 2.93
CA VAL A 45 -10.77 0.32 2.72
C VAL A 45 -9.61 -0.64 2.47
N ALA A 46 -8.65 -0.27 1.63
CA ALA A 46 -7.48 -1.12 1.38
C ALA A 46 -6.62 -1.28 2.65
N ASP A 47 -6.40 -0.21 3.41
CA ASP A 47 -5.67 -0.27 4.68
C ASP A 47 -6.35 -1.18 5.70
N ASN A 48 -7.67 -1.00 5.90
CA ASN A 48 -8.46 -1.85 6.80
C ASN A 48 -8.38 -3.32 6.43
N LEU A 49 -8.54 -3.64 5.14
CA LEU A 49 -8.49 -5.02 4.65
C LEU A 49 -7.10 -5.65 4.79
N LEU A 50 -6.02 -4.86 4.73
CA LEU A 50 -4.67 -5.35 5.00
C LEU A 50 -4.42 -5.61 6.49
N HIS A 51 -5.05 -4.84 7.37
CA HIS A 51 -4.99 -5.05 8.82
C HIS A 51 -5.90 -6.20 9.30
N ASP A 52 -6.99 -6.47 8.60
CA ASP A 52 -7.94 -7.55 8.90
C ASP A 52 -7.25 -8.93 8.83
N PRO A 53 -7.22 -9.71 9.92
CA PRO A 53 -6.64 -11.05 9.93
C PRO A 53 -7.46 -12.09 9.14
N SER A 54 -8.73 -11.80 8.81
CA SER A 54 -9.60 -12.68 8.03
C SER A 54 -9.43 -12.53 6.52
N SER A 55 -8.64 -11.54 6.06
CA SER A 55 -8.41 -11.30 4.63
C SER A 55 -7.60 -12.43 3.99
N ASN A 56 -8.11 -12.94 2.86
CA ASN A 56 -7.43 -13.96 2.07
C ASN A 56 -6.29 -13.35 1.21
N LEU A 57 -5.48 -14.22 0.59
CA LEU A 57 -4.31 -13.78 -0.20
C LEU A 57 -4.66 -12.83 -1.36
N GLU A 58 -5.77 -13.07 -2.06
CA GLU A 58 -6.22 -12.23 -3.17
C GLU A 58 -6.55 -10.82 -2.70
N THR A 59 -7.26 -10.70 -1.57
CA THR A 59 -7.57 -9.43 -0.92
C THR A 59 -6.29 -8.70 -0.52
N LEU A 60 -5.33 -9.40 0.09
CA LEU A 60 -4.05 -8.81 0.49
C LEU A 60 -3.24 -8.30 -0.71
N ILE A 61 -3.21 -9.07 -1.80
CA ILE A 61 -2.52 -8.67 -3.04
C ILE A 61 -3.19 -7.44 -3.64
N PHE A 62 -4.51 -7.45 -3.80
CA PHE A 62 -5.26 -6.35 -4.38
C PHE A 62 -5.11 -5.06 -3.56
N CYS A 63 -5.30 -5.14 -2.24
CA CYS A 63 -5.26 -3.97 -1.36
C CYS A 63 -3.85 -3.38 -1.27
N SER A 64 -2.81 -4.21 -1.20
CA SER A 64 -1.43 -3.71 -1.17
C SER A 64 -1.01 -3.04 -2.48
N GLN A 65 -1.45 -3.58 -3.63
CA GLN A 65 -1.26 -2.93 -4.93
C GLN A 65 -2.04 -1.61 -5.04
N THR A 66 -3.25 -1.59 -4.51
CA THR A 66 -4.11 -0.39 -4.47
C THR A 66 -3.45 0.71 -3.66
N LEU A 67 -3.02 0.44 -2.43
CA LEU A 67 -2.31 1.43 -1.60
C LEU A 67 -1.03 1.94 -2.26
N ARG A 68 -0.22 1.06 -2.84
CA ARG A 68 0.98 1.50 -3.58
C ARG A 68 0.61 2.47 -4.69
N SER A 69 -0.39 2.13 -5.52
CA SER A 69 -0.82 2.98 -6.63
C SER A 69 -1.35 4.33 -6.13
N LYS A 70 -2.17 4.31 -5.08
CA LYS A 70 -2.71 5.50 -4.42
C LYS A 70 -1.61 6.42 -3.93
N VAL A 71 -0.61 5.89 -3.22
CA VAL A 71 0.56 6.68 -2.79
C VAL A 71 1.34 7.25 -3.95
N GLN A 72 1.53 6.47 -5.03
CA GLN A 72 2.34 6.91 -6.17
C GLN A 72 1.67 7.97 -7.04
N ARG A 73 0.34 8.00 -7.10
CA ARG A 73 -0.42 8.76 -8.11
C ARG A 73 -1.38 9.77 -7.54
N ASP A 74 -1.96 9.46 -6.39
CA ASP A 74 -3.11 10.17 -5.85
C ASP A 74 -2.80 10.71 -4.44
N PHE A 75 -1.51 10.90 -4.11
CA PHE A 75 -1.10 11.36 -2.78
C PHE A 75 -1.71 12.71 -2.39
N GLU A 76 -1.95 13.57 -3.38
CA GLU A 76 -2.63 14.87 -3.25
C GLU A 76 -4.10 14.78 -2.79
N GLU A 77 -4.72 13.60 -2.85
CA GLU A 77 -6.06 13.36 -2.27
C GLU A 77 -6.03 13.44 -0.73
N LEU A 78 -4.87 13.23 -0.11
CA LEU A 78 -4.72 13.20 1.34
C LEU A 78 -4.50 14.59 1.92
N PRO A 79 -5.09 14.90 3.09
CA PRO A 79 -4.76 16.13 3.81
C PRO A 79 -3.31 16.08 4.31
N SER A 80 -2.69 17.25 4.52
CA SER A 80 -1.28 17.39 4.95
C SER A 80 -0.94 16.59 6.21
N GLU A 81 -1.91 16.38 7.10
CA GLU A 81 -1.72 15.69 8.38
C GLU A 81 -1.78 14.16 8.25
N ALA A 82 -2.31 13.63 7.14
CA ALA A 82 -2.53 12.19 6.97
C ALA A 82 -1.27 11.40 6.63
N PHE A 83 -0.17 12.06 6.26
CA PHE A 83 1.10 11.41 5.96
C PHE A 83 1.63 10.56 7.14
N ARG A 84 1.70 11.11 8.35
CA ARG A 84 2.27 10.39 9.51
C ARG A 84 1.46 9.13 9.86
N PRO A 85 0.12 9.20 10.01
CA PRO A 85 -0.71 8.02 10.19
C PRO A 85 -0.53 6.97 9.08
N LEU A 86 -0.45 7.40 7.82
CA LEU A 86 -0.25 6.48 6.69
C LEU A 86 1.11 5.77 6.76
N ARG A 87 2.19 6.51 7.04
CA ARG A 87 3.53 5.94 7.22
C ARG A 87 3.53 4.90 8.34
N ASP A 88 2.93 5.24 9.47
CA ASP A 88 2.89 4.37 10.65
C ASP A 88 2.05 3.11 10.37
N SER A 89 0.95 3.23 9.64
CA SER A 89 0.15 2.08 9.18
C SER A 89 0.94 1.18 8.23
N LEU A 90 1.56 1.74 7.19
CA LEU A 90 2.36 0.98 6.23
C LEU A 90 3.53 0.27 6.91
N ASN A 91 4.19 0.90 7.89
CA ASN A 91 5.24 0.28 8.69
C ASN A 91 4.71 -0.88 9.54
N SER A 92 3.55 -0.71 10.16
CA SER A 92 2.87 -1.78 10.91
C SER A 92 2.54 -2.97 9.99
N LEU A 93 2.06 -2.71 8.77
CA LEU A 93 1.82 -3.73 7.76
C LEU A 93 3.12 -4.41 7.29
N LEU A 94 4.20 -3.65 7.09
CA LEU A 94 5.50 -4.20 6.70
C LEU A 94 6.02 -5.17 7.76
N LYS A 95 5.88 -4.82 9.04
CA LYS A 95 6.19 -5.69 10.17
C LYS A 95 5.26 -6.90 10.22
N LYS A 96 3.94 -6.71 10.05
CA LYS A 96 2.94 -7.79 10.03
C LYS A 96 3.27 -8.83 8.96
N PHE A 97 3.66 -8.40 7.76
CA PHE A 97 3.94 -9.28 6.63
C PHE A 97 5.43 -9.64 6.49
N HIS A 98 6.23 -9.50 7.55
CA HIS A 98 7.67 -9.80 7.46
C HIS A 98 7.97 -11.26 7.08
N GLN A 99 7.14 -12.20 7.55
CA GLN A 99 7.11 -13.61 7.14
C GLN A 99 5.92 -13.93 6.22
N GLY A 100 5.19 -12.91 5.78
CA GLY A 100 4.02 -13.04 4.91
C GLY A 100 4.36 -13.24 3.43
N PRO A 101 3.34 -13.23 2.56
CA PRO A 101 3.52 -13.40 1.12
C PRO A 101 4.49 -12.35 0.56
N PRO A 102 5.59 -12.75 -0.13
CA PRO A 102 6.59 -11.81 -0.62
C PRO A 102 5.98 -10.71 -1.49
N LYS A 103 5.03 -11.06 -2.36
CA LYS A 103 4.34 -10.11 -3.23
C LYS A 103 3.68 -8.97 -2.44
N VAL A 104 2.99 -9.27 -1.34
CA VAL A 104 2.32 -8.27 -0.50
C VAL A 104 3.35 -7.37 0.17
N ARG A 105 4.41 -7.97 0.72
CA ARG A 105 5.51 -7.24 1.36
C ARG A 105 6.21 -6.28 0.38
N THR A 106 6.50 -6.72 -0.85
CA THR A 106 7.08 -5.86 -1.89
C THR A 106 6.19 -4.66 -2.22
N GLN A 107 4.86 -4.86 -2.31
CA GLN A 107 3.95 -3.74 -2.57
C GLN A 107 3.95 -2.72 -1.44
N ILE A 108 3.99 -3.17 -0.18
CA ILE A 108 4.08 -2.28 0.99
C ILE A 108 5.42 -1.53 0.99
N SER A 109 6.53 -2.21 0.70
CA SER A 109 7.84 -1.56 0.55
C SER A 109 7.82 -0.49 -0.54
N LEU A 110 7.23 -0.77 -1.70
CA LEU A 110 7.08 0.22 -2.77
C LEU A 110 6.19 1.40 -2.36
N ALA A 111 5.13 1.14 -1.59
CA ALA A 111 4.25 2.20 -1.07
C ALA A 111 5.00 3.12 -0.11
N ILE A 112 5.78 2.58 0.85
CA ILE A 112 6.59 3.39 1.78
C ILE A 112 7.67 4.18 1.02
N ALA A 113 8.33 3.54 0.04
CA ALA A 113 9.31 4.20 -0.79
C ALA A 113 8.70 5.38 -1.59
N ALA A 114 7.53 5.18 -2.18
CA ALA A 114 6.81 6.24 -2.89
C ALA A 114 6.42 7.38 -1.94
N LEU A 115 5.93 7.03 -0.74
CA LEU A 115 5.57 8.00 0.28
C LEU A 115 6.75 8.92 0.65
N ALA A 116 7.96 8.36 0.76
CA ALA A 116 9.16 9.12 1.07
C ALA A 116 9.60 10.08 -0.04
N VAL A 117 9.12 9.91 -1.27
CA VAL A 117 9.36 10.87 -2.36
C VAL A 117 8.44 12.08 -2.24
N HIS A 118 7.23 11.90 -1.73
CA HIS A 118 6.26 12.98 -1.58
C HIS A 118 6.49 13.87 -0.35
N VAL A 119 7.31 13.42 0.60
CA VAL A 119 7.45 14.08 1.91
C VAL A 119 8.87 14.59 2.11
N SER A 120 8.98 15.82 2.65
CA SER A 120 10.27 16.43 2.95
C SER A 120 11.02 15.64 4.03
N ILE A 121 12.35 15.78 4.05
CA ILE A 121 13.18 15.15 5.10
C ILE A 121 12.78 15.64 6.50
N GLU A 122 12.38 16.92 6.61
CA GLU A 122 11.95 17.57 7.84
C GLU A 122 10.62 16.99 8.35
N ASP A 123 9.65 16.81 7.44
CA ASP A 123 8.34 16.25 7.77
C ASP A 123 8.42 14.75 8.09
N TRP A 124 9.32 14.02 7.45
CA TRP A 124 9.58 12.62 7.80
C TRP A 124 10.17 12.49 9.22
N GLY A 125 11.05 13.43 9.60
CA GLY A 125 11.67 13.54 10.93
C GLY A 125 13.10 12.99 11.00
N ASP A 126 13.88 13.52 11.96
CA ASP A 126 15.15 12.99 12.48
C ASP A 126 16.09 12.33 11.46
N GLY A 127 16.38 13.00 10.33
CA GLY A 127 17.30 12.49 9.30
C GLY A 127 16.66 11.66 8.19
N GLY A 128 15.33 11.69 8.07
CA GLY A 128 14.57 11.12 6.96
C GLY A 128 14.40 9.60 7.03
N ILE A 129 13.96 9.01 5.92
CA ILE A 129 13.63 7.58 5.84
C ILE A 129 14.79 6.66 6.25
N VAL A 130 16.03 7.03 5.98
CA VAL A 130 17.20 6.18 6.29
C VAL A 130 17.45 6.08 7.78
N ASN A 131 17.40 7.19 8.53
CA ASN A 131 17.58 7.13 9.97
C ASN A 131 16.37 6.45 10.64
N TRP A 132 15.16 6.75 10.17
CA TRP A 132 13.95 6.04 10.59
C TRP A 132 14.07 4.52 10.40
N LEU A 133 14.55 4.05 9.24
CA LEU A 133 14.76 2.61 8.99
C LEU A 133 15.79 2.00 9.93
N LYS A 134 16.88 2.71 10.24
CA LYS A 134 17.88 2.26 11.20
C LYS A 134 17.27 2.03 12.58
N GLU A 135 16.44 2.97 13.05
CA GLU A 135 15.74 2.85 14.34
C GLU A 135 14.76 1.67 14.34
N GLU A 136 14.00 1.52 13.24
CA GLU A 136 13.06 0.41 13.07
C GLU A 136 13.77 -0.96 13.08
N MET A 137 14.88 -1.10 12.36
CA MET A 137 15.69 -2.32 12.34
C MET A 137 16.28 -2.66 13.70
N ASN A 138 16.71 -1.66 14.47
CA ASN A 138 17.21 -1.85 15.84
C ASN A 138 16.11 -2.29 16.80
N SER A 139 14.90 -1.75 16.64
CA SER A 139 13.76 -2.06 17.51
C SER A 139 13.09 -3.41 17.18
N ARG A 140 13.11 -3.83 15.91
CA ARG A 140 12.48 -5.07 15.41
C ARG A 140 13.45 -5.88 14.54
N PRO A 141 14.50 -6.51 15.11
CA PRO A 141 15.50 -7.24 14.34
C PRO A 141 14.93 -8.39 13.49
N GLU A 142 13.83 -9.01 13.91
CA GLU A 142 13.15 -10.07 13.16
C GLU A 142 12.49 -9.58 11.85
N CYS A 143 12.26 -8.27 11.73
CA CYS A 143 11.71 -7.64 10.53
C CYS A 143 12.80 -7.10 9.59
N ILE A 144 14.09 -7.23 9.92
CA ILE A 144 15.23 -6.76 9.10
C ILE A 144 15.12 -7.14 7.62
N PRO A 145 14.77 -8.39 7.23
CA PRO A 145 14.64 -8.72 5.81
C PRO A 145 13.62 -7.85 5.06
N SER A 146 12.56 -7.41 5.74
CA SER A 146 11.52 -6.55 5.16
C SER A 146 12.01 -5.12 4.97
N PHE A 147 12.77 -4.61 5.94
CA PHE A 147 13.40 -3.29 5.83
C PHE A 147 14.52 -3.26 4.77
N LEU A 148 15.27 -4.36 4.62
CA LEU A 148 16.26 -4.50 3.53
C LEU A 148 15.58 -4.52 2.15
N GLU A 149 14.41 -5.13 2.04
CA GLU A 149 13.61 -5.08 0.82
C GLU A 149 13.16 -3.65 0.50
N LEU A 150 12.72 -2.89 1.50
CA LEU A 150 12.41 -1.46 1.37
C LEU A 150 13.64 -0.65 0.92
N LEU A 151 14.80 -0.83 1.56
CA LEU A 151 16.04 -0.16 1.15
C LEU A 151 16.44 -0.48 -0.29
N LYS A 152 16.19 -1.71 -0.75
CA LYS A 152 16.47 -2.12 -2.12
C LYS A 152 15.59 -1.38 -3.14
N VAL A 153 14.29 -1.24 -2.88
CA VAL A 153 13.36 -0.62 -3.84
C VAL A 153 13.35 0.91 -3.78
N LEU A 154 13.80 1.51 -2.67
CA LEU A 154 13.82 2.95 -2.47
C LEU A 154 14.49 3.74 -3.62
N PRO A 155 15.73 3.42 -4.05
CA PRO A 155 16.37 4.15 -5.14
C PRO A 155 15.65 3.95 -6.49
N GLU A 156 15.06 2.78 -6.73
CA GLU A 156 14.32 2.47 -7.96
C GLU A 156 13.07 3.35 -8.08
N VAL A 157 12.33 3.51 -6.96
CA VAL A 157 11.13 4.36 -6.91
C VAL A 157 11.49 5.83 -7.12
N TYR A 158 12.52 6.32 -6.43
CA TYR A 158 12.98 7.71 -6.58
C TYR A 158 13.33 8.06 -8.03
N LEU A 159 14.06 7.17 -8.72
CA LEU A 159 14.40 7.36 -10.13
C LEU A 159 13.17 7.30 -11.04
N SER A 160 12.24 6.37 -10.79
CA SER A 160 11.03 6.24 -11.61
C SER A 160 10.13 7.48 -11.54
N ILE A 161 9.92 8.04 -10.35
CA ILE A 161 9.10 9.23 -10.15
C ILE A 161 9.77 10.47 -10.77
N LEU A 162 11.08 10.64 -10.59
CA LEU A 162 11.83 11.75 -11.21
C LEU A 162 11.80 11.71 -12.74
N CYS A 163 11.88 10.52 -13.35
CA CYS A 163 11.77 10.37 -14.80
C CYS A 163 10.37 10.76 -15.32
N LEU A 164 9.30 10.46 -14.57
CA LEU A 164 7.94 10.87 -14.91
C LEU A 164 7.77 12.40 -14.81
N SER A 165 8.30 13.03 -13.76
CA SER A 165 8.22 14.49 -13.58
C SER A 165 9.01 15.29 -14.62
N ARG A 166 9.98 14.69 -15.32
CA ARG A 166 10.78 15.34 -16.37
C ARG A 166 10.12 15.31 -17.76
N HIS A 167 9.02 14.59 -17.93
CA HIS A 167 8.33 14.42 -19.22
C HIS A 167 6.88 14.93 -19.18
N GLY A 168 6.49 15.60 -18.10
CA GLY A 168 5.21 16.32 -17.96
C GLY A 168 5.35 17.81 -18.16
#